data_AF-A0A969N943-F1
#
_entry.id   AF-A0A969N943-F1
#
_cell.length_a   1.000
_cell.length_b   1.000
_cell.length_c   1.000
_cell.angle_alpha   90.00
_cell.angle_beta   90.00
_cell.angle_gamma   90.00
#
_symmetry.space_group_name_H-M   'P 1'
#
loop_
_entity.id
_entity.type
_entity.pdbx_description
1 polymer ?
#
loop_
_entity_poly.entity_id
_entity_poly.type
_entity_poly.pdbx_seq_one_letter_code
_entity_poly.pdbx_strand_id
1 'polypeptide(L)'
;MAMLTKAAGSWLGAGGGILASIGTAVALRVFFRSILGDVDPDLLEGITGLVAAGLLVYVSLWLHRQSSAGAWKTYLEDQTTSVLEASNLLPLALIAFLSVYREGAETILLYVGMAPSISPSDLWSGLGMGSALLVLIAVLMLGLGLRVPLRPFFRGTSILIYLLGFKFIGNGIHNLQEVGRIPLHVAAFLPTLKKLGIYPTWETALAQVALVGITISLLLWMRRDPSLQRSTDPSI
;
A
#
# COMPACT_ATOMS: atom_id res chain seq x y z
N MET A 1 4.45 -34.39 14.16
CA MET A 1 3.00 -34.31 13.84
C MET A 1 2.42 -32.91 14.08
N ALA A 2 2.62 -32.28 15.25
CA ALA A 2 2.07 -30.96 15.58
C ALA A 2 2.58 -29.77 14.72
N MET A 3 3.80 -29.83 14.17
CA MET A 3 4.29 -28.80 13.25
C MET A 3 3.60 -28.84 11.86
N LEU A 4 3.21 -30.04 11.40
CA LEU A 4 2.57 -30.22 10.10
C LEU A 4 1.11 -29.76 10.11
N THR A 5 0.39 -29.95 11.22
CA THR A 5 -1.00 -29.48 11.38
C THR A 5 -1.08 -27.96 11.54
N LYS A 6 -0.11 -27.34 12.24
CA LYS A 6 0.03 -25.87 12.33
C LYS A 6 0.34 -25.24 10.97
N ALA A 7 1.18 -25.88 10.17
CA ALA A 7 1.44 -25.46 8.79
C ALA A 7 0.15 -25.53 7.95
N ALA A 8 -0.63 -26.61 8.05
CA ALA A 8 -1.87 -26.78 7.29
C ALA A 8 -2.90 -25.66 7.55
N GLY A 9 -3.08 -25.23 8.81
CA GLY A 9 -3.98 -24.10 9.13
C GLY A 9 -3.55 -22.78 8.47
N SER A 10 -2.25 -22.53 8.40
CA SER A 10 -1.71 -21.32 7.76
C SER A 10 -1.94 -21.32 6.24
N TRP A 11 -1.74 -22.47 5.57
CA TRP A 11 -2.00 -22.62 4.13
C TRP A 11 -3.49 -22.52 3.79
N LEU A 12 -4.37 -23.04 4.65
CA LEU A 12 -5.82 -22.89 4.49
C LEU A 12 -6.26 -21.42 4.62
N GLY A 13 -5.75 -20.72 5.63
CA GLY A 13 -5.99 -19.29 5.81
C GLY A 13 -5.51 -18.46 4.61
N ALA A 14 -4.27 -18.71 4.17
CA ALA A 14 -3.70 -18.03 3.00
C ALA A 14 -4.50 -18.32 1.72
N GLY A 15 -4.86 -19.58 1.46
CA GLY A 15 -5.69 -19.96 0.32
C GLY A 15 -7.06 -19.29 0.33
N GLY A 16 -7.71 -19.23 1.50
CA GLY A 16 -8.96 -18.48 1.69
C GLY A 16 -8.80 -16.99 1.40
N GLY A 17 -7.69 -16.37 1.84
CA GLY A 17 -7.40 -14.96 1.61
C GLY A 17 -7.20 -14.64 0.13
N ILE A 18 -6.53 -15.52 -0.61
CA ILE A 18 -6.39 -15.42 -2.07
C ILE A 18 -7.75 -15.47 -2.75
N LEU A 19 -8.58 -16.47 -2.42
CA LEU A 19 -9.91 -16.62 -3.01
C LEU A 19 -10.81 -15.42 -2.70
N ALA A 20 -10.77 -14.90 -1.46
CA ALA A 20 -11.50 -13.70 -1.08
C ALA A 20 -11.02 -12.45 -1.82
N SER A 21 -9.71 -12.33 -2.06
CA SER A 21 -9.13 -11.22 -2.84
C SER A 21 -9.60 -11.29 -4.29
N ILE A 22 -9.54 -12.47 -4.92
CA ILE A 22 -10.08 -12.69 -6.27
C ILE A 22 -11.58 -12.37 -6.33
N GLY A 23 -12.34 -12.85 -5.33
CA GLY A 23 -13.76 -12.56 -5.20
C GLY A 23 -14.03 -11.05 -5.09
N THR A 24 -13.21 -10.33 -4.33
CA THR A 24 -13.30 -8.85 -4.20
C THR A 24 -12.97 -8.16 -5.52
N ALA A 25 -11.95 -8.59 -6.24
CA ALA A 25 -11.61 -8.06 -7.56
C ALA A 25 -12.76 -8.23 -8.56
N VAL A 26 -13.39 -9.42 -8.59
CA VAL A 26 -14.56 -9.69 -9.44
C VAL A 26 -15.76 -8.86 -9.01
N ALA A 27 -16.04 -8.79 -7.71
CA ALA A 27 -17.15 -8.01 -7.16
C ALA A 27 -17.01 -6.51 -7.48
N LEU A 28 -15.81 -5.94 -7.31
CA LEU A 28 -15.53 -4.56 -7.70
C LEU A 28 -15.74 -4.35 -9.19
N ARG A 29 -15.23 -5.24 -10.04
CA ARG A 29 -15.42 -5.14 -11.50
C ARG A 29 -16.90 -5.14 -11.89
N VAL A 30 -17.70 -6.02 -11.28
CA VAL A 30 -19.15 -6.07 -11.52
C VAL A 30 -19.83 -4.81 -10.99
N PHE A 31 -19.52 -4.38 -9.77
CA PHE A 31 -20.06 -3.17 -9.16
C PHE A 31 -19.80 -1.93 -10.02
N PHE A 32 -18.56 -1.71 -10.47
CA PHE A 32 -18.19 -0.60 -11.35
C PHE A 32 -18.94 -0.67 -12.68
N ARG A 33 -19.06 -1.85 -13.31
CA ARG A 33 -19.82 -1.98 -14.57
C ARG A 33 -21.31 -1.76 -14.40
N SER A 34 -21.92 -2.25 -13.32
CA SER A 34 -23.36 -2.20 -13.12
C SER A 34 -23.86 -0.83 -12.68
N ILE A 35 -23.09 -0.09 -11.89
CA ILE A 35 -23.50 1.21 -11.33
C ILE A 35 -22.91 2.38 -12.11
N LEU A 36 -21.68 2.23 -12.61
CA LEU A 36 -20.91 3.31 -13.24
C LEU A 36 -20.69 3.08 -14.74
N GLY A 37 -21.43 2.15 -15.36
CA GLY A 37 -21.25 1.75 -16.76
C GLY A 37 -21.41 2.89 -17.79
N ASP A 38 -22.16 3.93 -17.45
CA ASP A 38 -22.35 5.14 -18.29
C ASP A 38 -21.44 6.31 -17.88
N VAL A 39 -20.55 6.14 -16.90
CA VAL A 39 -19.64 7.19 -16.45
C VAL A 39 -18.44 7.28 -17.38
N ASP A 40 -18.02 8.51 -17.68
CA ASP A 40 -16.83 8.80 -18.47
C ASP A 40 -15.59 8.05 -17.94
N PRO A 41 -14.90 7.25 -18.76
CA PRO A 41 -13.70 6.52 -18.36
C PRO A 41 -12.64 7.42 -17.70
N ASP A 42 -12.47 8.65 -18.20
CA ASP A 42 -11.44 9.57 -17.72
C ASP A 42 -11.82 10.15 -16.35
N LEU A 43 -13.12 10.30 -16.08
CA LEU A 43 -13.65 10.68 -14.76
C LEU A 43 -13.46 9.56 -13.75
N LEU A 44 -13.71 8.31 -14.16
CA LEU A 44 -13.46 7.15 -13.32
C LEU A 44 -11.98 7.01 -12.99
N GLU A 45 -11.09 7.22 -13.97
CA GLU A 45 -9.64 7.21 -13.75
C GLU A 45 -9.23 8.30 -12.76
N GLY A 46 -9.75 9.53 -12.93
CA GLY A 46 -9.46 10.64 -12.02
C GLY A 46 -9.85 10.34 -10.57
N ILE A 47 -11.09 9.87 -10.35
CA ILE A 47 -11.60 9.56 -9.00
C ILE A 47 -10.86 8.37 -8.39
N THR A 48 -10.70 7.27 -9.13
CA THR A 48 -10.04 6.06 -8.62
C THR A 48 -8.55 6.28 -8.36
N GLY A 49 -7.88 7.08 -9.19
CA GLY A 49 -6.50 7.53 -8.97
C GLY A 49 -6.35 8.33 -7.68
N LEU A 50 -7.27 9.26 -7.38
CA LEU A 50 -7.25 10.02 -6.12
C LEU A 50 -7.52 9.15 -4.89
N VAL A 51 -8.46 8.21 -4.98
CA VAL A 51 -8.74 7.25 -3.89
C VAL A 51 -7.50 6.39 -3.63
N ALA A 52 -6.88 5.85 -4.68
CA ALA A 52 -5.65 5.08 -4.57
C ALA A 52 -4.51 5.93 -3.98
N ALA A 53 -4.39 7.21 -4.35
CA ALA A 53 -3.39 8.12 -3.77
C ALA A 53 -3.55 8.30 -2.26
N GLY A 54 -4.79 8.52 -1.78
CA GLY A 54 -5.08 8.64 -0.35
C GLY A 54 -4.72 7.36 0.42
N LEU A 55 -5.04 6.20 -0.14
CA LEU A 55 -4.68 4.90 0.43
C LEU A 55 -3.16 4.73 0.51
N LEU A 56 -2.42 5.04 -0.56
CA LEU A 56 -0.96 4.91 -0.59
C LEU A 56 -0.28 5.82 0.43
N VAL A 57 -0.76 7.06 0.58
CA VAL A 57 -0.24 7.98 1.59
C VAL A 57 -0.51 7.44 2.99
N TYR A 58 -1.72 6.93 3.25
CA TYR A 58 -2.06 6.29 4.52
C TYR A 58 -1.16 5.09 4.83
N VAL A 59 -1.00 4.16 3.88
CA VAL A 59 -0.15 2.97 4.04
C VAL A 59 1.31 3.35 4.23
N SER A 60 1.81 4.34 3.48
CA SER A 60 3.17 4.86 3.64
C SER A 60 3.42 5.40 5.05
N LEU A 61 2.51 6.23 5.57
CA LEU A 61 2.62 6.78 6.92
C LEU A 61 2.51 5.69 7.99
N TRP A 62 1.63 4.72 7.80
CA TRP A 62 1.50 3.57 8.68
C TRP A 62 2.80 2.74 8.73
N LEU A 63 3.37 2.44 7.57
CA LEU A 63 4.62 1.68 7.44
C LEU A 63 5.80 2.41 8.08
N HIS A 64 5.86 3.73 7.90
CA HIS A 64 6.86 4.57 8.53
C HIS A 64 6.79 4.50 10.05
N ARG A 65 5.59 4.56 10.64
CA ARG A 65 5.38 4.42 12.09
C ARG A 65 5.84 3.05 12.58
N GLN A 66 5.46 1.99 11.88
CA GLN A 66 5.81 0.61 12.26
C GLN A 66 7.34 0.37 12.23
N SER A 67 8.07 1.05 11.35
CA SER A 67 9.54 0.96 11.27
C SER A 67 10.28 1.45 12.54
N SER A 68 9.61 2.24 13.38
CA SER A 68 10.18 2.83 14.61
C SER A 68 9.91 2.03 15.89
N ALA A 69 9.00 1.05 15.84
CA ALA A 69 8.46 0.42 17.03
C ALA A 69 9.39 -0.67 17.61
N GLY A 70 10.06 -0.37 18.72
CA GLY A 70 10.57 -1.38 19.66
C GLY A 70 9.46 -2.27 20.24
N ALA A 71 8.21 -1.82 20.22
CA ALA A 71 7.03 -2.52 20.75
C ALA A 71 6.63 -3.79 19.98
N TRP A 72 7.03 -3.94 18.71
CA TRP A 72 6.71 -5.14 17.92
C TRP A 72 7.42 -6.40 18.44
N LYS A 73 8.61 -6.22 19.03
CA LYS A 73 9.39 -7.32 19.60
C LYS A 73 8.73 -7.86 20.88
N THR A 74 8.28 -6.97 21.77
CA THR A 74 7.57 -7.31 23.02
C THR A 74 6.18 -7.90 22.74
N TYR A 75 5.44 -7.36 21.77
CA TYR A 75 4.13 -7.91 21.38
C TYR A 75 4.24 -9.32 20.76
N LEU A 76 5.29 -9.58 19.98
CA LEU A 76 5.55 -10.93 19.44
C LEU A 76 6.01 -11.90 20.53
N GLU A 77 6.80 -11.46 21.50
CA GLU A 77 7.22 -12.29 22.64
C GLU A 77 6.01 -12.68 23.52
N ASP A 78 5.07 -11.77 23.80
CA ASP A 78 3.86 -12.05 24.59
C ASP A 78 2.79 -12.90 23.86
N GLN A 79 2.59 -12.69 22.55
CA GLN A 79 1.64 -13.47 21.74
C GLN A 79 2.13 -14.88 21.44
N THR A 80 3.45 -15.11 21.44
CA THR A 80 4.00 -16.45 21.20
C THR A 80 3.71 -17.39 22.39
N THR A 81 3.65 -16.87 23.61
CA THR A 81 3.34 -17.68 24.81
C THR A 81 1.86 -18.06 24.94
N SER A 82 0.91 -17.23 24.47
CA SER A 82 -0.54 -17.51 24.64
C SER A 82 -1.18 -18.33 23.52
N VAL A 83 -0.58 -18.37 22.32
CA VAL A 83 -1.11 -19.14 21.17
C VAL A 83 -0.54 -20.56 21.11
N LEU A 84 0.55 -20.85 21.82
CA LEU A 84 1.16 -22.19 21.84
C LEU A 84 0.39 -23.21 22.70
N GLU A 85 -0.51 -22.76 23.58
CA GLU A 85 -1.28 -23.64 24.48
C GLU A 85 -2.65 -24.09 23.91
N ALA A 86 -3.18 -23.44 22.86
CA ALA A 86 -4.44 -23.85 22.25
C ALA A 86 -4.20 -24.82 21.08
N SER A 87 -4.85 -25.98 21.11
CA SER A 87 -4.96 -26.94 20.00
C SER A 87 -5.76 -26.42 18.79
N ASN A 88 -6.14 -25.13 18.80
CA ASN A 88 -7.01 -24.52 17.82
C ASN A 88 -6.21 -23.86 16.68
N LEU A 89 -6.35 -24.38 15.47
CA LEU A 89 -5.70 -23.86 14.26
C LEU A 89 -6.37 -22.59 13.71
N LEU A 90 -7.57 -22.26 14.19
CA LEU A 90 -8.40 -21.15 13.70
C LEU A 90 -7.75 -19.77 13.83
N PRO A 91 -7.11 -19.38 14.96
CA PRO A 91 -6.50 -18.05 15.09
C PRO A 91 -5.35 -17.85 14.11
N LEU A 92 -4.51 -18.87 13.92
CA LEU A 92 -3.40 -18.84 12.95
C LEU A 92 -3.93 -18.74 11.50
N ALA A 93 -4.97 -19.51 11.17
CA ALA A 93 -5.62 -19.44 9.87
C ALA A 93 -6.25 -18.06 9.62
N LEU A 94 -6.90 -17.46 10.62
CA LEU A 94 -7.53 -16.15 10.50
C LEU A 94 -6.50 -15.02 10.33
N ILE A 95 -5.39 -15.06 11.09
CA ILE A 95 -4.29 -14.09 10.93
C ILE A 95 -3.70 -14.19 9.52
N ALA A 96 -3.45 -15.40 9.03
CA ALA A 96 -2.95 -15.61 7.67
C ALA A 96 -3.97 -15.13 6.62
N PHE A 97 -5.25 -15.45 6.79
CA PHE A 97 -6.34 -15.00 5.91
C PHE A 97 -6.41 -13.47 5.84
N LEU A 98 -6.52 -12.79 6.98
CA LEU A 98 -6.65 -11.34 7.05
C LEU A 98 -5.42 -10.64 6.49
N SER A 99 -4.23 -11.19 6.73
CA SER A 99 -2.98 -10.64 6.18
C SER A 99 -2.97 -10.73 4.65
N VAL A 100 -3.25 -11.90 4.08
CA VAL A 100 -3.27 -12.07 2.62
C VAL A 100 -4.39 -11.25 1.96
N TYR A 101 -5.57 -11.22 2.59
CA TYR A 101 -6.70 -10.43 2.09
C TYR A 101 -6.39 -8.93 2.06
N ARG A 102 -5.77 -8.37 3.11
CA ARG A 102 -5.39 -6.96 3.16
C ARG A 102 -4.42 -6.60 2.03
N GLU A 103 -3.35 -7.38 1.87
CA GLU A 103 -2.37 -7.14 0.80
C GLU A 103 -3.00 -7.28 -0.59
N GLY A 104 -3.90 -8.26 -0.77
CA GLY A 104 -4.69 -8.41 -1.98
C GLY A 104 -5.59 -7.20 -2.26
N ALA A 105 -6.29 -6.70 -1.25
CA ALA A 105 -7.17 -5.53 -1.36
C ALA A 105 -6.40 -4.25 -1.70
N GLU A 106 -5.26 -4.00 -1.05
CA GLU A 106 -4.37 -2.88 -1.38
C GLU A 106 -3.85 -2.97 -2.82
N THR A 107 -3.46 -4.17 -3.26
CA THR A 107 -2.99 -4.42 -4.64
C THR A 107 -4.10 -4.17 -5.67
N ILE A 108 -5.33 -4.63 -5.41
CA ILE A 108 -6.48 -4.43 -6.30
C ILE A 108 -6.80 -2.94 -6.43
N LEU A 109 -6.86 -2.21 -5.31
CA LEU A 109 -7.15 -0.77 -5.32
C LEU A 109 -6.06 0.02 -6.05
N LEU A 110 -4.78 -0.34 -5.83
CA LEU A 110 -3.66 0.25 -6.55
C LEU A 110 -3.79 -0.01 -8.07
N TYR A 111 -4.13 -1.23 -8.46
CA TYR A 111 -4.27 -1.60 -9.85
C TYR A 111 -5.44 -0.87 -10.52
N VAL A 112 -6.58 -0.73 -9.83
CA VAL A 112 -7.73 0.04 -10.35
C VAL A 112 -7.34 1.50 -10.61
N GLY A 113 -6.56 2.12 -9.72
CA GLY A 113 -6.10 3.51 -9.92
C GLY A 113 -5.00 3.68 -10.98
N MET A 114 -4.24 2.62 -11.30
CA MET A 114 -3.13 2.69 -12.26
C MET A 114 -3.49 2.20 -13.66
N ALA A 115 -4.28 1.12 -13.75
CA ALA A 115 -4.50 0.37 -14.98
C ALA A 115 -5.03 1.20 -16.15
N PRO A 116 -5.90 2.21 -15.96
CA PRO A 116 -6.36 3.05 -17.06
C PRO A 116 -5.24 3.94 -17.65
N SER A 117 -4.29 4.36 -16.80
CA SER A 117 -3.20 5.28 -17.15
C SER A 117 -1.98 4.65 -17.83
N ILE A 118 -1.97 3.33 -18.05
CA ILE A 118 -0.79 2.57 -18.51
C ILE A 118 -1.15 1.61 -19.66
N SER A 119 -0.22 1.45 -20.61
CA SER A 119 -0.41 0.48 -21.69
C SER A 119 -0.46 -0.96 -21.15
N PRO A 120 -1.27 -1.86 -21.73
CA PRO A 120 -1.30 -3.26 -21.29
C PRO A 120 0.07 -3.95 -21.36
N SER A 121 0.91 -3.60 -22.33
CA SER A 121 2.26 -4.15 -22.46
C SER A 121 3.19 -3.72 -21.32
N ASP A 122 3.12 -2.45 -20.92
CA ASP A 122 3.91 -1.94 -19.80
C ASP A 122 3.42 -2.53 -18.47
N LEU A 123 2.12 -2.78 -18.37
CA LEU A 123 1.51 -3.41 -17.22
C LEU A 123 1.97 -4.86 -17.03
N TRP A 124 1.91 -5.68 -18.09
CA TRP A 124 2.35 -7.07 -18.04
C TRP A 124 3.86 -7.20 -17.84
N SER A 125 4.65 -6.35 -18.51
CA SER A 125 6.11 -6.35 -18.32
C SER A 125 6.51 -5.90 -16.92
N GLY A 126 5.87 -4.87 -16.38
CA GLY A 126 6.06 -4.42 -15.00
C GLY A 126 5.68 -5.49 -13.98
N LEU A 127 4.54 -6.16 -14.16
CA LEU A 127 4.10 -7.27 -13.31
C LEU A 127 5.07 -8.44 -13.36
N GLY A 128 5.55 -8.79 -14.56
CA GLY A 128 6.55 -9.86 -14.76
C GLY A 128 7.87 -9.54 -14.07
N MET A 129 8.42 -8.33 -14.28
CA MET A 129 9.64 -7.88 -13.63
C MET A 129 9.51 -7.81 -12.11
N GLY A 130 8.40 -7.26 -11.60
CA GLY A 130 8.13 -7.17 -10.17
C GLY A 130 8.01 -8.55 -9.53
N SER A 131 7.28 -9.47 -10.17
CA SER A 131 7.14 -10.85 -9.68
C SER A 131 8.47 -11.60 -9.69
N ALA A 132 9.28 -11.44 -10.74
CA ALA A 132 10.62 -12.03 -10.81
C ALA A 132 11.54 -11.49 -9.70
N LEU A 133 11.49 -10.18 -9.44
CA LEU A 133 12.22 -9.55 -8.34
C LEU A 133 11.77 -10.07 -6.97
N LEU A 134 10.47 -10.24 -6.76
CA LEU A 134 9.93 -10.81 -5.51
C LEU A 134 10.37 -12.26 -5.31
N VAL A 135 10.32 -13.09 -6.35
CA VAL A 135 10.81 -14.48 -6.31
C VAL A 135 12.31 -14.50 -6.00
N LEU A 136 13.09 -13.63 -6.64
CA LEU A 136 14.53 -13.50 -6.36
C LEU A 136 14.76 -13.16 -4.89
N ILE A 137 14.09 -12.13 -4.36
CA ILE A 137 14.21 -11.75 -2.94
C ILE A 137 13.79 -12.90 -2.02
N ALA A 138 12.70 -13.60 -2.32
CA ALA A 138 12.24 -14.75 -1.54
C ALA A 138 13.28 -15.88 -1.51
N VAL A 139 13.86 -16.22 -2.67
CA VAL A 139 14.93 -17.24 -2.76
C VAL A 139 16.18 -16.79 -2.03
N LEU A 140 16.58 -15.52 -2.12
CA LEU A 140 17.71 -14.97 -1.38
C LEU A 140 17.48 -15.06 0.14
N MET A 141 16.27 -14.76 0.61
CA MET A 141 15.93 -14.86 2.03
C MET A 141 15.88 -16.32 2.53
N LEU A 142 15.24 -17.22 1.77
CA LEU A 142 15.03 -18.61 2.16
C LEU A 142 16.30 -19.47 1.98
N GLY A 143 17.06 -19.22 0.91
CA GLY A 143 18.22 -20.02 0.52
C GLY A 143 19.54 -19.55 1.13
N LEU A 144 19.77 -18.23 1.24
CA LEU A 144 21.02 -17.67 1.78
C LEU A 144 20.88 -17.20 3.24
N GLY A 145 19.70 -17.35 3.84
CA GLY A 145 19.44 -16.91 5.22
C GLY A 145 19.65 -15.40 5.42
N LEU A 146 19.54 -14.62 4.33
CA LEU A 146 19.74 -13.17 4.35
C LEU A 146 18.70 -12.52 5.27
N ARG A 147 19.16 -12.05 6.42
CA ARG A 147 18.33 -11.30 7.37
C ARG A 147 18.23 -9.87 6.88
N VAL A 148 17.17 -9.58 6.13
CA VAL A 148 16.88 -8.22 5.67
C VAL A 148 16.65 -7.32 6.89
N PRO A 149 17.42 -6.23 7.06
CA PRO A 149 17.19 -5.31 8.16
C PRO A 149 15.81 -4.64 7.98
N LEU A 150 14.86 -4.96 8.86
CA LEU A 150 13.46 -4.53 8.75
C LEU A 150 13.31 -3.00 8.71
N ARG A 151 14.11 -2.28 9.50
CA ARG A 151 14.04 -0.81 9.59
C ARG A 151 14.32 -0.11 8.26
N PRO A 152 15.48 -0.32 7.58
CA PRO A 152 15.74 0.29 6.28
C PRO A 152 14.83 -0.26 5.19
N PHE A 153 14.40 -1.53 5.25
CA PHE A 153 13.43 -2.08 4.32
C PHE A 153 12.12 -1.28 4.37
N PHE A 154 11.48 -1.19 5.54
CA PHE A 154 10.22 -0.46 5.71
C PHE A 154 10.33 1.03 5.38
N ARG A 155 11.49 1.65 5.65
CA ARG A 155 11.75 3.03 5.25
C ARG A 155 11.84 3.18 3.73
N GLY A 156 12.50 2.25 3.05
CA GLY A 156 12.59 2.23 1.59
C GLY A 156 11.22 2.03 0.93
N THR A 157 10.45 1.04 1.38
CA THR A 157 9.10 0.80 0.87
C THR A 157 8.14 1.94 1.20
N SER A 158 8.22 2.57 2.38
CA SER A 158 7.35 3.71 2.70
C SER A 158 7.61 4.89 1.77
N ILE A 159 8.88 5.18 1.42
CA ILE A 159 9.24 6.22 0.46
C ILE A 159 8.71 5.87 -0.93
N LEU A 160 8.89 4.63 -1.39
CA LEU A 160 8.42 4.19 -2.71
C LEU A 160 6.89 4.34 -2.84
N ILE A 161 6.15 3.86 -1.85
CA ILE A 161 4.68 3.94 -1.80
C ILE A 161 4.23 5.41 -1.75
N TYR A 162 4.94 6.25 -0.99
CA TYR A 162 4.66 7.69 -0.94
C TYR A 162 4.82 8.36 -2.30
N LEU A 163 5.92 8.08 -3.01
CA LEU A 163 6.16 8.61 -4.35
C LEU A 163 5.08 8.19 -5.36
N LEU A 164 4.56 6.97 -5.22
CA LEU A 164 3.46 6.49 -6.05
C LEU A 164 2.16 7.25 -5.73
N GLY A 165 1.85 7.46 -4.44
CA GLY A 165 0.74 8.30 -4.02
C GLY A 165 0.85 9.73 -4.53
N PHE A 166 2.03 10.33 -4.44
CA PHE A 166 2.33 11.66 -4.98
C PHE A 166 2.05 11.76 -6.50
N LYS A 167 2.47 10.75 -7.25
CA LYS A 167 2.20 10.65 -8.69
C LYS A 167 0.69 10.54 -8.96
N PHE A 168 -0.02 9.73 -8.18
CA PHE A 168 -1.45 9.48 -8.37
C PHE A 168 -2.31 10.70 -8.04
N ILE A 169 -1.92 11.52 -7.05
CA ILE A 169 -2.61 12.81 -6.81
C ILE A 169 -2.54 13.70 -8.06
N GLY A 170 -1.33 13.84 -8.63
CA GLY A 170 -1.12 14.68 -9.80
C GLY A 170 -1.89 14.20 -11.03
N ASN A 171 -1.81 12.89 -11.35
CA ASN A 171 -2.58 12.29 -12.43
C ASN A 171 -4.09 12.37 -12.18
N GLY A 172 -4.55 12.07 -10.96
CA GLY A 172 -5.98 12.09 -10.64
C GLY A 172 -6.60 13.47 -10.82
N ILE A 173 -5.92 14.53 -10.36
CA ILE A 173 -6.37 15.91 -10.59
C ILE A 173 -6.30 16.27 -12.08
N HIS A 174 -5.23 15.90 -12.77
CA HIS A 174 -5.08 16.21 -14.19
C HIS A 174 -6.20 15.58 -15.03
N ASN A 175 -6.53 14.31 -14.81
CA ASN A 175 -7.61 13.64 -15.53
C ASN A 175 -8.98 14.30 -15.23
N LEU A 176 -9.20 14.76 -13.99
CA LEU A 176 -10.38 15.56 -13.67
C LEU A 176 -10.41 16.93 -14.36
N GLN A 177 -9.24 17.51 -14.68
CA GLN A 177 -9.14 18.72 -15.50
C GLN A 177 -9.47 18.43 -16.97
N GLU A 178 -9.06 17.27 -17.51
CA GLU A 178 -9.36 16.86 -18.89
C GLU A 178 -10.87 16.69 -19.14
N VAL A 179 -11.61 16.19 -18.14
CA VAL A 179 -13.09 16.06 -18.20
C VAL A 179 -13.82 17.34 -17.75
N GLY A 180 -13.08 18.44 -17.49
CA GLY A 180 -13.64 19.74 -17.12
C GLY A 180 -14.32 19.78 -15.75
N ARG A 181 -14.01 18.85 -14.84
CA ARG A 181 -14.53 18.84 -13.46
C ARG A 181 -13.73 19.72 -12.50
N ILE A 182 -12.46 19.95 -12.80
CA ILE A 182 -11.58 20.86 -12.05
C ILE A 182 -11.11 21.98 -12.98
N PRO A 183 -11.03 23.24 -12.51
CA PRO A 183 -10.46 24.33 -13.30
C PRO A 183 -9.03 24.01 -13.76
N LEU A 184 -8.66 24.53 -14.94
CA LEU A 184 -7.34 24.32 -15.52
C LEU A 184 -6.63 25.68 -15.64
N HIS A 185 -5.87 26.04 -14.59
CA HIS A 185 -5.06 27.26 -14.60
C HIS A 185 -3.59 26.93 -14.92
N VAL A 186 -3.21 27.13 -16.19
CA VAL A 186 -1.84 26.87 -16.65
C VAL A 186 -0.87 27.86 -16.03
N ALA A 187 0.21 27.34 -15.44
CA ALA A 187 1.32 28.13 -14.93
C ALA A 187 2.58 27.81 -15.74
N ALA A 188 2.90 28.67 -16.70
CA ALA A 188 3.98 28.43 -17.67
C ALA A 188 5.38 28.27 -17.06
N PHE A 189 5.58 28.71 -15.81
CA PHE A 189 6.85 28.55 -15.09
C PHE A 189 6.99 27.18 -14.41
N LEU A 190 5.92 26.40 -14.29
CA LEU A 190 5.96 25.08 -13.64
C LEU A 190 6.55 24.02 -14.58
N PRO A 191 7.41 23.12 -14.06
CA PRO A 191 7.97 22.03 -14.86
C PRO A 191 6.89 21.01 -15.21
N THR A 192 7.03 20.37 -16.38
CA THR A 192 6.17 19.24 -16.77
C THR A 192 6.96 17.94 -16.66
N LEU A 193 6.62 17.08 -15.70
CA LEU A 193 7.23 15.78 -15.51
C LEU A 193 6.12 14.71 -15.41
N LYS A 194 5.62 14.28 -16.57
CA LYS A 194 4.54 13.27 -16.69
C LYS A 194 4.85 11.98 -15.90
N LYS A 195 6.13 11.57 -15.84
CA LYS A 195 6.56 10.37 -15.09
C LYS A 195 6.27 10.46 -13.59
N LEU A 196 6.33 11.66 -13.02
CA LEU A 196 6.08 11.96 -11.61
C LEU A 196 4.66 12.49 -11.36
N GLY A 197 3.82 12.56 -12.41
CA GLY A 197 2.49 13.17 -12.31
C GLY A 197 2.54 14.68 -12.07
N ILE A 198 3.61 15.36 -12.48
CA ILE A 198 3.72 16.82 -12.34
C ILE A 198 3.26 17.46 -13.65
N TYR A 199 2.19 18.24 -13.56
CA TYR A 199 1.58 18.95 -14.68
C TYR A 199 1.71 20.47 -14.46
N PRO A 200 1.74 21.27 -15.54
CA PRO A 200 1.94 22.71 -15.44
C PRO A 200 0.65 23.45 -15.03
N THR A 201 -0.05 22.98 -14.00
CA THR A 201 -1.30 23.57 -13.49
C THR A 201 -1.21 23.86 -11.99
N TRP A 202 -1.83 24.95 -11.55
CA TRP A 202 -1.81 25.35 -10.14
C TRP A 202 -2.47 24.31 -9.23
N GLU A 203 -3.55 23.68 -9.68
CA GLU A 203 -4.33 22.72 -8.90
C GLU A 203 -3.52 21.47 -8.57
N THR A 204 -2.82 20.92 -9.57
CA THR A 204 -1.96 19.73 -9.37
C THR A 204 -0.76 20.07 -8.49
N ALA A 205 -0.10 21.20 -8.74
CA ALA A 205 1.05 21.66 -7.97
C ALA A 205 0.69 21.95 -6.50
N LEU A 206 -0.41 22.66 -6.25
CA LEU A 206 -0.87 22.97 -4.89
C LEU A 206 -1.25 21.71 -4.14
N ALA A 207 -1.92 20.75 -4.77
CA ALA A 207 -2.26 19.48 -4.12
C ALA A 207 -1.01 18.66 -3.76
N GLN A 208 -0.03 18.60 -4.67
CA GLN A 208 1.24 17.93 -4.42
C GLN A 208 2.08 18.61 -3.34
N VAL A 209 2.15 19.95 -3.33
CA VAL A 209 2.81 20.72 -2.27
C VAL A 209 2.11 20.56 -0.94
N ALA A 210 0.77 20.59 -0.92
CA ALA A 210 -0.02 20.36 0.29
C ALA A 210 0.22 18.94 0.83
N LEU A 211 0.25 17.92 -0.03
CA LEU A 211 0.57 16.55 0.38
C LEU A 211 1.95 16.48 1.05
N VAL A 212 2.97 17.10 0.44
CA VAL A 212 4.34 17.14 1.00
C VAL A 212 4.36 17.89 2.33
N GLY A 213 3.69 19.04 2.41
CA GLY A 213 3.58 19.83 3.65
C GLY A 213 2.90 19.08 4.79
N ILE A 214 1.76 18.43 4.52
CA ILE A 214 1.05 17.59 5.49
C ILE A 214 1.92 16.41 5.94
N THR A 215 2.61 15.77 5.00
CA THR A 215 3.47 14.62 5.31
C THR A 215 4.64 15.04 6.20
N ILE A 216 5.33 16.13 5.85
CA ILE A 216 6.44 16.66 6.64
C ILE A 216 5.96 17.09 8.03
N SER A 217 4.83 17.80 8.13
CA SER A 217 4.30 18.25 9.42
C SER A 217 3.94 17.08 10.32
N LEU A 218 3.29 16.04 9.78
CA LEU A 218 2.99 14.80 10.51
C LEU A 218 4.28 14.08 10.95
N LEU A 219 5.29 13.98 10.09
CA LEU A 219 6.57 13.37 10.44
C LEU A 219 7.32 14.15 11.52
N LEU A 220 7.30 15.48 11.47
CA LEU A 220 7.90 16.34 12.50
C LEU A 220 7.14 16.26 13.82
N TRP A 221 5.81 16.18 13.79
CA TRP A 221 4.99 15.97 14.99
C TRP A 221 5.30 14.63 15.66
N MET A 222 5.39 13.54 14.87
CA MET A 222 5.78 12.22 15.37
C MET A 222 7.16 12.19 16.01
N ARG A 223 8.10 13.02 15.54
CA ARG A 223 9.43 13.12 16.14
C ARG A 223 9.45 13.89 17.45
N ARG A 224 8.43 14.72 17.72
CA ARG A 224 8.36 15.60 18.89
C ARG A 224 7.69 14.97 20.10
N ASP A 225 6.87 13.93 19.93
CA ASP A 225 6.14 13.31 21.03
C ASP A 225 7.02 12.30 21.81
N PRO A 226 7.52 12.64 23.03
CA PRO A 226 8.39 11.76 23.81
C PRO A 226 7.60 10.68 24.57
N SER A 227 6.27 10.79 24.59
CA SER A 227 5.35 9.87 25.27
C SER A 227 5.35 8.46 24.66
N LEU A 228 5.76 8.32 23.39
CA LEU A 228 5.90 7.05 22.68
C LEU A 228 7.30 6.40 22.85
N GLN A 229 8.24 7.08 23.51
CA GLN A 229 9.58 6.55 23.82
C GLN A 229 9.66 5.92 25.22
N ARG A 230 8.74 6.26 26.14
CA ARG A 230 8.78 5.80 27.54
C ARG A 230 8.41 4.32 27.77
N SER A 231 7.81 3.61 26.82
CA SER A 231 7.50 2.18 26.98
C SER A 231 8.71 1.25 26.76
N THR A 232 9.91 1.82 26.58
CA THR A 232 11.16 1.06 26.33
C THR A 232 12.19 1.16 27.46
N ASP A 233 11.81 1.72 28.61
CA ASP A 233 12.65 1.75 29.81
C ASP A 233 12.20 0.65 30.79
N PRO A 234 12.96 -0.44 30.99
CA PRO A 234 12.62 -1.53 31.89
C PRO A 234 12.93 -1.23 33.38
N SER A 235 13.04 0.04 33.78
CA SER A 235 13.45 0.43 35.14
C SER A 235 12.33 0.88 36.08
N ILE A 236 11.05 0.62 35.77
CA ILE A 236 9.92 0.76 36.72
C ILE A 236 9.08 -0.51 36.73
#